data_AF-A0A1Y4UBC9-F1
#
_entry.id   AF-A0A1Y4UBC9-F1
#
_cell.length_a   1.000
_cell.length_b   1.000
_cell.length_c   1.000
_cell.angle_alpha   90.00
_cell.angle_beta   90.00
_cell.angle_gamma   90.00
#
_symmetry.space_group_name_H-M   'P 1'
#
loop_
_entity.id
_entity.type
_entity.pdbx_description
1 polymer ?
#
loop_
_entity_poly.entity_id
_entity_poly.type
_entity_poly.pdbx_seq_one_letter_code
_entity_poly.pdbx_strand_id
1 'polypeptide(L)'
;MAVEAGYCSGYEDGTFNPNETITRVEAVSSLDRAMSKTEDVVEENKDVVVTKDDTVIEDQTIEGNLIIDKAVGDGEVYIKNTTVKGDIIVQGGGDNSIYLTNVITEGKISIEKKDVRLALEGKTTVNNIEVKAVCNIQGKNFE
;
A
#
# COMPACT_ATOMS: atom_id res chain seq x y z
N MET A 1 42.51 3.54 21.02
CA MET A 1 41.11 3.62 20.54
C MET A 1 41.18 4.05 19.10
N ALA A 2 40.97 3.12 18.17
CA ALA A 2 41.26 3.34 16.75
C ALA A 2 40.36 2.47 15.84
N VAL A 3 39.86 3.13 14.80
CA VAL A 3 39.38 2.67 13.47
C VAL A 3 37.92 2.20 13.32
N GLU A 4 37.35 2.59 12.17
CA GLU A 4 36.08 2.21 11.49
C GLU A 4 34.80 2.98 11.90
N ALA A 5 33.95 3.50 11.01
CA ALA A 5 33.76 3.24 9.58
C ALA A 5 33.25 4.49 8.85
N GLY A 6 33.68 4.66 7.60
CA GLY A 6 33.24 5.72 6.69
C GLY A 6 31.85 5.45 6.13
N TYR A 7 30.83 6.06 6.73
CA TYR A 7 29.51 6.20 6.15
C TYR A 7 29.11 7.67 6.13
N CYS A 8 29.15 8.23 4.93
CA CYS A 8 28.36 9.37 4.49
C CYS A 8 28.69 10.72 5.16
N SER A 9 29.47 11.49 4.40
CA SER A 9 29.56 12.95 4.44
C SER A 9 28.19 13.60 4.69
N GLY A 10 28.10 14.39 5.76
CA GLY A 10 27.04 15.39 5.89
C GLY A 10 27.17 16.47 4.81
N TYR A 11 26.09 17.20 4.56
CA TYR A 11 26.20 18.50 3.90
C TYR A 11 26.85 19.50 4.87
N GLU A 12 27.77 20.31 4.35
CA GLU A 12 28.77 21.10 5.08
C GLU A 12 28.26 22.43 5.66
N ASP A 13 26.95 22.76 5.59
CA ASP A 13 26.45 24.12 5.89
C ASP A 13 25.23 24.22 6.83
N GLY A 14 24.95 23.19 7.64
CA GLY A 14 24.18 23.33 8.89
C GLY A 14 22.75 23.89 8.82
N THR A 15 22.10 23.98 7.65
CA THR A 15 20.77 24.58 7.51
C THR A 15 19.78 23.63 6.83
N PHE A 16 18.78 23.18 7.60
CA PHE A 16 17.59 22.51 7.06
C PHE A 16 16.51 23.57 6.84
N ASN A 17 16.20 23.87 5.58
CA ASN A 17 15.08 24.72 5.17
C ASN A 17 13.85 23.83 4.86
N PRO A 18 12.81 23.80 5.71
CA PRO A 18 11.66 22.90 5.55
C PRO A 18 10.57 23.41 4.58
N ASN A 19 10.87 24.38 3.70
CA ASN A 19 9.86 25.12 2.94
C ASN A 19 9.94 25.00 1.39
N GLU A 20 10.61 23.98 0.86
CA GLU A 20 10.46 23.62 -0.56
C GLU A 20 9.88 22.21 -0.72
N THR A 21 8.84 22.15 -1.53
CA THR A 21 7.97 21.01 -1.81
C THR A 21 8.76 19.78 -2.24
N ILE A 22 8.93 18.83 -1.32
CA ILE A 22 9.38 17.48 -1.68
C ILE A 22 8.18 16.70 -2.24
N THR A 23 8.11 16.65 -3.57
CA THR A 23 7.34 15.62 -4.30
C THR A 23 8.09 14.29 -4.18
N ARG A 24 7.80 13.52 -3.10
CA ARG A 24 8.28 12.14 -2.92
C ARG A 24 7.40 11.16 -3.70
N VAL A 25 7.41 11.32 -5.01
CA VAL A 25 7.15 10.21 -5.93
C VAL A 25 8.46 9.42 -5.95
N GLU A 26 8.40 8.11 -5.65
CA GLU A 26 9.46 7.10 -5.88
C GLU A 26 10.74 7.07 -4.99
N ALA A 27 10.63 6.59 -3.75
CA ALA A 27 11.76 5.99 -3.01
C ALA A 27 11.20 4.96 -2.01
N VAL A 28 11.45 3.65 -2.05
CA VAL A 28 12.68 2.92 -2.39
C VAL A 28 12.28 1.52 -2.89
N SER A 29 12.43 1.25 -4.19
CA SER A 29 12.58 -0.12 -4.66
C SER A 29 14.03 -0.55 -4.50
N SER A 30 14.23 -1.77 -3.99
CA SER A 30 15.42 -2.59 -4.22
C SER A 30 16.73 -2.16 -3.51
N LEU A 31 16.87 -2.48 -2.23
CA LEU A 31 18.21 -2.76 -1.68
C LEU A 31 18.20 -3.63 -0.41
N ASP A 32 17.61 -4.83 -0.45
CA ASP A 32 18.03 -5.87 0.50
C ASP A 32 17.98 -7.25 -0.16
N ARG A 33 19.07 -7.59 -0.84
CA ARG A 33 19.27 -8.87 -1.52
C ARG A 33 20.69 -9.39 -1.28
N ALA A 34 21.24 -9.17 -0.09
CA ALA A 34 22.67 -9.43 0.14
C ALA A 34 23.08 -9.99 1.51
N MET A 35 22.19 -10.43 2.41
CA MET A 35 22.64 -11.20 3.58
C MET A 35 21.76 -12.41 3.86
N SER A 36 22.08 -13.51 3.19
CA SER A 36 21.81 -14.83 3.75
C SER A 36 22.43 -14.95 5.14
N LYS A 37 21.67 -15.62 6.02
CA LYS A 37 22.14 -16.51 7.10
C LYS A 37 22.20 -15.91 8.50
N THR A 38 21.10 -16.05 9.24
CA THR A 38 21.03 -16.81 10.50
C THR A 38 19.59 -16.77 11.01
N GLU A 39 19.15 -17.91 11.53
CA GLU A 39 17.84 -18.17 12.10
C GLU A 39 17.49 -17.15 13.21
N ASP A 40 16.67 -16.18 12.85
CA ASP A 40 15.68 -15.49 13.69
C ASP A 40 14.65 -14.97 12.69
N VAL A 41 13.41 -15.47 12.73
CA VAL A 41 12.36 -15.08 11.78
C VAL A 41 11.95 -13.66 12.13
N VAL A 42 12.73 -12.67 11.71
CA VAL A 42 12.24 -11.31 11.58
C VAL A 42 11.28 -11.37 10.41
N GLU A 43 9.99 -11.48 10.72
CA GLU A 43 8.91 -11.38 9.75
C GLU A 43 9.01 -9.98 9.14
N GLU A 44 9.76 -9.86 8.05
CA GLU A 44 9.74 -8.64 7.23
C GLU A 44 8.27 -8.39 6.91
N ASN A 45 7.71 -7.33 7.50
CA ASN A 45 6.34 -6.93 7.20
C ASN A 45 6.33 -6.45 5.75
N LYS A 46 5.94 -7.35 4.84
CA LYS A 46 5.77 -7.07 3.40
C LYS A 46 4.43 -6.38 3.10
N ASP A 47 3.76 -5.92 4.15
CA ASP A 47 2.49 -5.23 4.10
C ASP A 47 2.69 -3.83 3.52
N VAL A 48 1.77 -3.42 2.65
CA VAL A 48 1.75 -2.10 2.04
C VAL A 48 0.66 -1.29 2.71
N VAL A 49 1.02 -0.12 3.26
CA VAL A 49 0.07 0.79 3.93
C VAL A 49 -0.11 2.06 3.11
N VAL A 50 -1.34 2.31 2.67
CA VAL A 50 -1.76 3.53 1.97
C VAL A 50 -2.32 4.50 3.00
N THR A 51 -1.69 5.66 3.12
CA THR A 51 -2.07 6.70 4.10
C THR A 51 -2.49 8.02 3.44
N LYS A 52 -2.33 8.13 2.12
CA LYS A 52 -2.65 9.33 1.35
C LYS A 52 -3.78 9.05 0.36
N ASP A 53 -4.63 10.03 0.19
CA ASP A 53 -5.60 10.08 -0.90
C ASP A 53 -4.92 10.18 -2.27
N ASP A 54 -5.67 9.83 -3.32
CA ASP A 54 -5.23 9.76 -4.71
C ASP A 54 -4.02 8.84 -4.94
N THR A 55 -3.82 7.86 -4.05
CA THR A 55 -2.73 6.89 -4.20
C THR A 55 -3.07 5.90 -5.31
N VAL A 56 -2.10 5.69 -6.20
CA VAL A 56 -2.18 4.75 -7.31
C VAL A 56 -1.13 3.65 -7.12
N ILE A 57 -1.57 2.40 -7.04
CA ILE A 57 -0.71 1.19 -7.01
C ILE A 57 -0.94 0.43 -8.30
N GLU A 58 0.10 0.29 -9.13
CA GLU A 58 -0.01 -0.33 -10.45
C GLU A 58 1.14 -1.30 -10.74
N ASP A 59 0.82 -2.41 -11.42
CA ASP A 59 1.75 -3.40 -11.96
C ASP A 59 2.73 -4.01 -10.92
N GLN A 60 2.23 -4.24 -9.70
CA GLN A 60 3.03 -4.77 -8.59
C GLN A 60 2.46 -6.06 -8.01
N THR A 61 3.33 -6.83 -7.34
CA THR A 61 2.93 -7.96 -6.49
C THR A 61 3.23 -7.59 -5.04
N ILE A 62 2.18 -7.53 -4.23
CA ILE A 62 2.25 -7.31 -2.80
C ILE A 62 2.25 -8.69 -2.13
N GLU A 63 3.40 -9.04 -1.55
CA GLU A 63 3.61 -10.33 -0.89
C GLU A 63 2.91 -10.42 0.47
N GLY A 64 2.58 -9.28 1.09
CA GLY A 64 1.82 -9.17 2.34
C GLY A 64 0.40 -8.66 2.14
N ASN A 65 -0.13 -8.00 3.17
CA ASN A 65 -1.44 -7.36 3.15
C ASN A 65 -1.37 -5.98 2.50
N LEU A 66 -2.48 -5.53 1.92
CA LEU A 66 -2.67 -4.15 1.48
C LEU A 66 -3.64 -3.45 2.44
N ILE A 67 -3.16 -2.43 3.14
CA ILE A 67 -3.93 -1.70 4.16
C ILE A 67 -4.20 -0.29 3.65
N ILE A 68 -5.46 0.05 3.41
CA ILE A 68 -5.89 1.43 3.21
C ILE A 68 -6.20 2.01 4.59
N ASP A 69 -5.23 2.74 5.15
CA ASP A 69 -5.32 3.29 6.50
C ASP A 69 -6.37 4.39 6.59
N LYS A 70 -6.92 4.58 7.79
CA LYS A 70 -7.86 5.67 8.12
C LYS A 70 -7.33 7.07 7.77
N ALA A 71 -6.01 7.27 7.68
CA ALA A 71 -5.38 8.52 7.29
C ALA A 71 -5.77 9.00 5.89
N VAL A 72 -6.19 8.09 5.00
CA VAL A 72 -6.77 8.41 3.68
C VAL A 72 -8.07 9.24 3.82
N GLY A 73 -8.75 9.16 4.97
CA GLY A 73 -9.97 9.91 5.21
C GLY A 73 -11.08 9.49 4.27
N ASP A 74 -11.61 10.44 3.50
CA ASP A 74 -12.65 10.22 2.49
C ASP A 74 -12.09 10.23 1.05
N GLY A 75 -10.77 10.16 0.89
CA GLY A 75 -10.09 10.21 -0.40
C GLY A 75 -10.10 8.91 -1.20
N GLU A 76 -9.64 8.99 -2.44
CA GLU A 76 -9.68 7.88 -3.41
C GLU A 76 -8.37 7.07 -3.42
N VAL A 77 -8.44 5.78 -3.74
CA VAL A 77 -7.29 4.88 -3.91
C VAL A 77 -7.55 3.99 -5.12
N TYR A 78 -6.56 3.92 -6.01
CA TYR A 78 -6.62 3.14 -7.23
C TYR A 78 -5.59 2.02 -7.19
N ILE A 79 -6.03 0.79 -7.35
CA ILE A 79 -5.17 -0.39 -7.45
C ILE A 79 -5.43 -1.04 -8.81
N LYS A 80 -4.42 -1.08 -9.68
CA LYS A 80 -4.54 -1.67 -11.02
C LYS A 80 -3.48 -2.72 -11.30
N ASN A 81 -3.84 -3.75 -12.06
CA ASN A 81 -2.93 -4.81 -12.50
C ASN A 81 -2.03 -5.39 -11.39
N THR A 82 -2.57 -5.46 -10.16
CA THR A 82 -1.78 -5.76 -8.96
C THR A 82 -2.22 -7.10 -8.40
N THR A 83 -1.27 -7.89 -7.91
CA THR A 83 -1.55 -9.13 -7.17
C THR A 83 -1.26 -8.92 -5.69
N VAL A 84 -2.23 -9.20 -4.82
CA VAL A 84 -2.08 -9.16 -3.36
C VAL A 84 -2.14 -10.60 -2.84
N LYS A 85 -1.05 -11.06 -2.23
CA LYS A 85 -0.96 -12.41 -1.64
C LYS A 85 -1.67 -12.50 -0.30
N GLY A 86 -1.68 -11.40 0.46
CA GLY A 86 -2.39 -11.29 1.73
C GLY A 86 -3.82 -10.78 1.57
N ASP A 87 -4.31 -10.18 2.66
CA ASP A 87 -5.62 -9.56 2.75
C ASP A 87 -5.59 -8.10 2.30
N ILE A 88 -6.71 -7.60 1.76
CA ILE A 88 -6.92 -6.17 1.52
C ILE A 88 -7.80 -5.62 2.64
N ILE A 89 -7.27 -4.70 3.44
CA ILE A 89 -7.94 -4.13 4.60
C ILE A 89 -8.29 -2.68 4.31
N VAL A 90 -9.57 -2.35 4.29
CA VAL A 90 -10.09 -1.03 3.94
C VAL A 90 -10.58 -0.32 5.20
N GLN A 91 -9.73 0.55 5.75
CA GLN A 91 -10.00 1.39 6.92
C GLN A 91 -10.12 2.88 6.57
N GLY A 92 -9.79 3.25 5.33
CA GLY A 92 -9.89 4.60 4.75
C GLY A 92 -10.66 4.61 3.43
N GLY A 93 -11.07 5.80 3.00
CA GLY A 93 -11.87 6.04 1.80
C GLY A 93 -13.31 6.47 2.12
N GLY A 94 -13.89 7.32 1.28
CA GLY A 94 -15.29 7.76 1.29
C GLY A 94 -16.16 7.14 0.19
N ASP A 95 -17.23 7.83 -0.18
CA ASP A 95 -18.30 7.32 -1.07
C ASP A 95 -17.88 7.03 -2.52
N ASN A 96 -16.67 7.40 -2.95
CA ASN A 96 -16.20 7.23 -4.32
C ASN A 96 -14.83 6.56 -4.43
N SER A 97 -14.42 5.70 -3.49
CA SER A 97 -13.01 5.74 -3.13
C SER A 97 -12.12 4.61 -3.60
N ILE A 98 -12.50 3.35 -3.45
CA ILE A 98 -11.55 2.25 -3.66
C ILE A 98 -11.83 1.61 -5.01
N TYR A 99 -10.89 1.72 -5.96
CA TYR A 99 -10.99 1.12 -7.28
C TYR A 99 -9.96 -0.01 -7.42
N LEU A 100 -10.43 -1.21 -7.74
CA LEU A 100 -9.61 -2.39 -8.00
C LEU A 100 -9.84 -2.82 -9.45
N THR A 101 -8.86 -2.59 -10.32
CA THR A 101 -8.95 -2.91 -11.74
C THR A 101 -7.94 -4.00 -12.11
N ASN A 102 -8.39 -5.15 -12.59
CA ASN A 102 -7.53 -6.32 -12.86
C ASN A 102 -6.68 -6.73 -11.64
N VAL A 103 -7.29 -6.77 -10.46
CA VAL A 103 -6.59 -7.09 -9.21
C VAL A 103 -6.85 -8.53 -8.80
N ILE A 104 -5.80 -9.26 -8.44
CA ILE A 104 -5.92 -10.62 -7.93
C ILE A 104 -5.58 -10.60 -6.45
N THR A 105 -6.52 -10.94 -5.58
CA THR A 105 -6.26 -11.12 -4.15
C THR A 105 -6.40 -12.60 -3.78
N GLU A 106 -5.36 -13.17 -3.17
CA GLU A 106 -5.38 -14.54 -2.66
C GLU A 106 -6.09 -14.60 -1.30
N GLY A 107 -5.95 -13.55 -0.49
CA GLY A 107 -6.67 -13.36 0.77
C GLY A 107 -8.09 -12.81 0.61
N LYS A 108 -8.63 -12.29 1.71
CA LYS A 108 -9.96 -11.65 1.76
C LYS A 108 -9.84 -10.13 1.63
N ILE A 109 -10.95 -9.49 1.26
CA ILE A 109 -11.12 -8.04 1.39
C ILE A 109 -11.95 -7.77 2.64
N SER A 110 -11.41 -7.03 3.62
CA SER A 110 -12.12 -6.62 4.83
C SER A 110 -12.41 -5.12 4.80
N ILE A 111 -13.69 -4.74 4.80
CA ILE A 111 -14.12 -3.34 4.81
C ILE A 111 -14.54 -2.94 6.23
N GLU A 112 -13.77 -2.05 6.84
CA GLU A 112 -13.89 -1.68 8.26
C GLU A 112 -14.33 -0.23 8.49
N LYS A 113 -14.44 0.58 7.43
CA LYS A 113 -14.96 1.96 7.49
C LYS A 113 -16.35 2.07 6.83
N LYS A 114 -17.18 2.95 7.41
CA LYS A 114 -18.51 3.29 6.88
C LYS A 114 -18.40 4.24 5.70
N ASP A 115 -19.42 4.23 4.84
CA ASP A 115 -19.57 5.14 3.70
C ASP A 115 -18.40 5.00 2.70
N VAL A 116 -17.89 3.78 2.59
CA VAL A 116 -16.86 3.41 1.59
C VAL A 116 -17.55 2.87 0.35
N ARG A 117 -17.07 3.25 -0.83
CA ARG A 117 -17.39 2.52 -2.07
C ARG A 117 -16.20 1.71 -2.55
N LEU A 118 -16.44 0.41 -2.73
CA LEU A 118 -15.52 -0.54 -3.36
C LEU A 118 -15.97 -0.81 -4.79
N ALA A 119 -15.19 -0.40 -5.77
CA ALA A 119 -15.40 -0.67 -7.18
C ALA A 119 -14.43 -1.76 -7.66
N LEU A 120 -14.97 -2.89 -8.12
CA LEU A 120 -14.23 -4.00 -8.70
C LEU A 120 -14.43 -4.00 -10.22
N GLU A 121 -13.33 -3.97 -10.98
CA GLU A 121 -13.37 -3.85 -12.44
C GLU A 121 -12.41 -4.80 -13.15
N GLY A 122 -12.75 -5.16 -14.39
CA GLY A 122 -11.91 -6.01 -15.24
C GLY A 122 -11.75 -7.43 -14.70
N LYS A 123 -10.54 -8.00 -14.84
CA LYS A 123 -10.20 -9.37 -14.42
C LYS A 123 -9.88 -9.46 -12.92
N THR A 124 -10.70 -8.82 -12.10
CA THR A 124 -10.48 -8.78 -10.65
C THR A 124 -11.01 -10.06 -10.00
N THR A 125 -10.14 -10.76 -9.26
CA THR A 125 -10.46 -12.02 -8.57
C THR A 125 -10.34 -11.82 -7.07
N VAL A 126 -11.41 -12.14 -6.35
CA VAL A 126 -11.48 -12.04 -4.88
C VAL A 126 -12.12 -13.29 -4.31
N ASN A 127 -11.47 -13.92 -3.32
CA ASN A 127 -12.00 -15.12 -2.67
C ASN A 127 -13.18 -14.82 -1.75
N ASN A 128 -13.01 -13.84 -0.85
CA ASN A 128 -14.01 -13.48 0.14
C ASN A 128 -14.01 -11.98 0.40
N ILE A 129 -15.19 -11.40 0.60
CA ILE A 129 -15.36 -10.00 1.00
C ILE A 129 -16.12 -9.97 2.32
N GLU A 130 -15.46 -9.48 3.37
CA GLU A 130 -16.00 -9.31 4.70
C GLU A 130 -16.34 -7.83 4.94
N VAL A 131 -17.63 -7.55 5.12
CA VAL A 131 -18.13 -6.19 5.34
C VAL A 131 -18.43 -6.02 6.82
N LYS A 132 -17.58 -5.29 7.54
CA LYS A 132 -17.78 -4.99 8.98
C LYS A 132 -18.51 -3.66 9.20
N ALA A 133 -18.55 -2.80 8.19
CA ALA A 133 -19.19 -1.49 8.22
C ALA A 133 -19.99 -1.24 6.94
N VAL A 134 -21.04 -0.41 7.02
CA VAL A 134 -21.93 -0.12 5.87
C VAL A 134 -21.11 0.47 4.72
N CYS A 135 -21.12 -0.20 3.57
CA CYS A 135 -20.39 0.21 2.37
C CYS A 135 -21.19 -0.13 1.11
N ASN A 136 -20.81 0.48 0.00
CA ASN A 136 -21.37 0.18 -1.31
C ASN A 136 -20.34 -0.60 -2.14
N ILE A 137 -20.69 -1.82 -2.55
CA ILE A 137 -19.83 -2.65 -3.41
C ILE A 137 -20.42 -2.64 -4.81
N GLN A 138 -19.61 -2.23 -5.78
CA GLN A 138 -19.98 -2.14 -7.18
C GLN A 138 -19.02 -2.97 -8.01
N GLY A 139 -19.57 -3.77 -8.91
CA GLY A 139 -18.81 -4.48 -9.91
C GLY A 139 -19.12 -3.92 -11.29
N LYS A 140 -18.09 -3.61 -12.09
CA LYS A 140 -18.26 -3.11 -13.47
C LYS A 140 -17.29 -3.80 -14.42
N ASN A 141 -17.70 -3.91 -15.68
CA ASN A 141 -16.83 -4.29 -16.79
C ASN A 141 -16.03 -5.60 -16.54
N PHE A 142 -16.70 -6.65 -16.05
CA PHE A 142 -16.12 -7.99 -15.99
C PHE A 142 -16.14 -8.60 -17.39
N GLU A 143 -14.97 -9.00 -17.88
CA GLU A 143 -14.77 -9.72 -19.15
C GLU A 143 -14.61 -11.23 -18.93
#